data_AF-A0A382TBH0-F1
#
_entry.id   AF-A0A382TBH0-F1
#
_cell.length_a   1.000
_cell.length_b   1.000
_cell.length_c   1.000
_cell.angle_alpha   90.00
_cell.angle_beta   90.00
_cell.angle_gamma   90.00
#
_symmetry.space_group_name_H-M   'P 1'
#
loop_
_entity.id
_entity.type
_entity.pdbx_description
1 polymer ?
#
loop_
_entity_poly.entity_id
_entity_poly.type
_entity_poly.pdbx_seq_one_letter_code
_entity_poly.pdbx_strand_id
1 'polypeptide(L)'
;PFRTFDIILRAEAGAFFDDFLRSNRDDLMVEQTKRSRVNSLRQSRFIPAVEYLQANRHRSRLIESMYTLMKDYDVVISPQRGGNQTLITNLTGHPAISIPAGFDEKGRPTSIILVGNLYDEASILALANHFQDATDFHNKRPPLLDKPVEAPN
;
A
#
# COMPACT_ATOMS: atom_id res chain seq x y z
N PRO A 1 4.34 -16.46 4.51
CA PRO A 1 5.54 -15.59 4.69
C PRO A 1 5.25 -14.09 4.89
N PHE A 2 4.15 -13.53 4.37
CA PHE A 2 3.95 -12.07 4.36
C PHE A 2 3.81 -11.36 5.72
N ARG A 3 3.33 -12.07 6.76
CA ARG A 3 3.26 -11.52 8.12
C ARG A 3 4.64 -11.20 8.71
N THR A 4 5.70 -11.88 8.25
CA THR A 4 7.08 -11.62 8.66
C THR A 4 7.56 -10.24 8.18
N PHE A 5 6.98 -9.67 7.12
CA PHE A 5 7.40 -8.37 6.59
C PHE A 5 6.82 -7.17 7.34
N ASP A 6 5.74 -7.37 8.11
CA ASP A 6 5.21 -6.35 9.03
C ASP A 6 6.26 -5.95 10.08
N ILE A 7 7.21 -6.84 10.40
CA ILE A 7 8.32 -6.59 11.31
C ILE A 7 9.22 -5.47 10.80
N ILE A 8 9.51 -5.42 9.49
CA ILE A 8 10.39 -4.41 8.89
C ILE A 8 9.79 -3.02 9.10
N LEU A 9 8.54 -2.85 8.65
CA LEU A 9 7.82 -1.58 8.74
C LEU A 9 7.70 -1.11 10.20
N ARG A 10 7.37 -2.02 11.12
CA ARG A 10 7.22 -1.67 12.54
C ARG A 10 8.54 -1.29 13.18
N ALA A 11 9.61 -2.03 12.92
CA ALA A 11 10.94 -1.72 13.45
C ALA A 11 11.44 -0.37 12.95
N GLU A 12 11.28 -0.09 11.65
CA GLU A 12 11.69 1.18 11.04
C GLU A 12 10.85 2.36 11.54
N ALA A 13 9.52 2.21 11.62
CA ALA A 13 8.65 3.22 12.20
C ALA A 13 8.97 3.46 13.69
N GLY A 14 9.25 2.39 14.43
CA GLY A 14 9.69 2.46 15.82
C GLY A 14 10.97 3.25 16.00
N ALA A 15 11.98 2.97 15.18
CA ALA A 15 13.26 3.68 15.19
C ALA A 15 13.07 5.16 14.82
N PHE A 16 12.23 5.47 13.82
CA PHE A 16 11.94 6.85 13.42
C PHE A 16 11.19 7.64 14.51
N PHE A 17 10.23 7.01 15.19
CA PHE A 17 9.43 7.63 16.24
C PHE A 17 9.92 7.35 17.67
N ASP A 18 11.19 6.96 17.87
CA ASP A 18 11.68 6.54 19.21
C ASP A 18 11.56 7.67 20.23
N ASP A 19 11.96 8.90 19.89
CA ASP A 19 11.84 10.06 20.80
C ASP A 19 10.38 10.35 21.18
N PHE A 20 9.46 10.19 20.24
CA PHE A 20 8.04 10.39 20.47
C PHE A 20 7.48 9.38 21.48
N LEU A 21 7.90 8.12 21.38
CA LEU A 21 7.52 7.05 22.32
C LEU A 21 8.21 7.22 23.68
N ARG A 22 9.50 7.58 23.70
CA ARG A 22 10.26 7.74 24.95
C ARG A 22 9.82 8.93 25.79
N SER A 23 9.24 9.94 25.14
CA SER A 23 8.67 11.11 25.82
C SER A 23 7.21 10.95 26.24
N ASN A 24 6.61 9.76 26.06
CA ASN A 24 5.21 9.45 26.32
C ASN A 24 4.22 10.40 25.60
N ARG A 25 4.64 11.08 24.52
CA ARG A 25 3.76 11.97 23.75
C ARG A 25 2.73 11.19 22.95
N ASP A 26 2.97 9.90 22.77
CA ASP A 26 2.07 8.98 22.14
C ASP A 26 0.76 8.76 22.94
N ASP A 27 0.74 9.05 24.24
CA ASP A 27 -0.48 9.08 25.05
C ASP A 27 -1.43 10.22 24.65
N LEU A 28 -0.92 11.27 24.00
CA LEU A 28 -1.72 12.40 23.51
C LEU A 28 -2.40 12.11 22.16
N MET A 29 -2.12 10.95 21.54
CA MET A 29 -2.80 10.59 20.30
C MET A 29 -4.29 10.38 20.56
N VAL A 30 -5.12 10.92 19.66
CA VAL A 30 -6.58 10.87 19.75
C VAL A 30 -7.12 9.43 19.80
N GLU A 31 -6.48 8.52 19.07
CA GLU A 31 -6.93 7.13 18.98
C GLU A 31 -6.07 6.21 19.86
N GLN A 32 -6.67 5.63 20.92
CA GLN A 32 -6.02 4.76 21.92
C GLN A 32 -6.70 3.38 22.06
N THR A 33 -7.35 2.90 21.01
CA THR A 33 -8.01 1.59 21.00
C THR A 33 -7.00 0.45 20.85
N LYS A 34 -7.44 -0.79 21.08
CA LYS A 34 -6.62 -2.00 20.86
C LYS A 34 -6.03 -2.09 19.44
N ARG A 35 -6.67 -1.47 18.44
CA ARG A 35 -6.24 -1.50 17.04
C ARG A 35 -5.46 -0.25 16.62
N SER A 36 -5.23 0.69 17.53
CA SER A 36 -4.60 1.97 17.20
C SER A 36 -3.13 1.81 16.83
N ARG A 37 -2.67 2.65 15.89
CA ARG A 37 -1.30 2.64 15.37
C ARG A 37 -0.25 2.82 16.46
N VAL A 38 -0.58 3.59 17.49
CA VAL A 38 0.29 3.79 18.66
C VAL A 38 0.73 2.47 19.29
N ASN A 39 -0.13 1.46 19.35
CA ASN A 39 0.24 0.15 19.89
C ASN A 39 1.25 -0.57 19.00
N SER A 40 1.20 -0.38 17.68
CA SER A 40 2.22 -0.94 16.77
C SER A 40 3.57 -0.26 16.97
N LEU A 41 3.57 1.06 17.23
CA LEU A 41 4.78 1.81 17.55
C LEU A 41 5.36 1.39 18.91
N ARG A 42 4.53 1.25 19.95
CA ARG A 42 4.97 0.71 21.26
C ARG A 42 5.56 -0.70 21.14
N GLN A 43 4.91 -1.55 20.34
CA GLN A 43 5.36 -2.93 20.08
C GLN A 43 6.71 -2.99 19.36
N SER A 44 7.08 -1.97 18.59
CA SER A 44 8.31 -1.97 17.81
C SER A 44 9.57 -2.12 18.67
N ARG A 45 9.57 -1.57 19.89
CA ARG A 45 10.69 -1.66 20.84
C ARG A 45 10.92 -3.07 21.38
N PHE A 46 9.98 -3.97 21.17
CA PHE A 46 10.10 -5.40 21.51
C PHE A 46 10.55 -6.25 20.32
N ILE A 47 10.80 -5.65 19.15
CA ILE A 47 11.31 -6.38 17.98
C ILE A 47 12.83 -6.55 18.13
N PRO A 48 13.35 -7.79 18.22
CA PRO A 48 14.79 -8.01 18.28
C PRO A 48 15.48 -7.65 16.97
N ALA A 49 16.70 -7.14 17.04
CA ALA A 49 17.52 -6.84 15.85
C ALA A 49 17.70 -8.07 14.94
N VAL A 50 17.80 -9.27 15.52
CA VAL A 50 17.90 -10.52 14.77
C VAL A 50 16.68 -10.74 13.88
N GLU A 51 15.46 -10.49 14.38
CA GLU A 51 14.22 -10.64 13.60
C GLU A 51 14.15 -9.63 12.45
N TYR A 52 14.59 -8.39 12.68
CA TYR A 52 14.69 -7.38 11.61
C TYR A 52 15.65 -7.82 10.51
N LEU A 53 16.82 -8.36 10.86
CA LEU A 53 17.80 -8.86 9.90
C LEU A 53 17.28 -10.09 9.14
N GLN A 54 16.60 -11.03 9.81
CA GLN A 54 16.00 -12.19 9.15
C GLN A 54 14.88 -11.76 8.20
N ALA A 55 14.02 -10.83 8.61
CA ALA A 55 12.97 -10.29 7.74
C ALA A 55 13.56 -9.64 6.49
N ASN A 56 14.67 -8.90 6.61
CA ASN A 56 15.36 -8.34 5.45
C ASN A 56 15.99 -9.40 4.53
N ARG A 57 16.51 -10.52 5.07
CA ARG A 57 16.95 -11.66 4.23
C ARG A 57 15.78 -12.26 3.43
N HIS A 58 14.60 -12.37 4.05
CA HIS A 58 13.40 -12.78 3.32
C HIS A 58 12.98 -11.75 2.27
N ARG A 59 13.19 -10.45 2.54
CA ARG A 59 12.90 -9.36 1.60
C ARG A 59 13.81 -9.46 0.38
N SER A 60 15.10 -9.75 0.54
CA SER A 60 16.02 -9.98 -0.58
C SER A 60 15.53 -11.11 -1.50
N ARG A 61 15.09 -12.24 -0.95
CA ARG A 61 14.53 -13.35 -1.75
C ARG A 61 13.24 -12.94 -2.49
N LEU A 62 12.40 -12.13 -1.86
CA LEU A 62 11.20 -11.60 -2.50
C LEU A 62 11.56 -10.67 -3.67
N ILE A 63 12.56 -9.81 -3.51
CA ILE A 63 13.08 -8.94 -4.57
C ILE A 63 13.58 -9.77 -5.76
N GLU A 64 14.38 -10.80 -5.51
CA GLU A 64 14.90 -11.70 -6.56
C GLU A 64 13.76 -12.45 -7.30
N SER A 65 12.77 -12.92 -6.54
CA SER A 65 11.60 -13.61 -7.10
C SER A 65 10.77 -12.67 -7.97
N MET A 66 10.57 -11.44 -7.52
CA MET A 66 9.81 -10.43 -8.26
C MET A 66 10.56 -10.00 -9.52
N TYR A 67 11.87 -9.77 -9.43
CA TYR A 67 12.71 -9.45 -10.58
C TYR A 67 12.67 -10.56 -11.64
N THR A 68 12.75 -11.83 -11.21
CA THR A 68 12.68 -12.98 -12.12
C THR A 68 11.32 -13.08 -12.79
N LEU A 69 10.23 -12.90 -12.03
CA LEU A 69 8.86 -12.92 -12.55
C LEU A 69 8.64 -11.80 -13.58
N MET A 70 9.06 -10.58 -13.26
CA MET A 70 8.82 -9.40 -14.11
C MET A 70 9.68 -9.39 -15.38
N LYS A 71 10.72 -10.22 -15.47
CA LYS A 71 11.59 -10.28 -16.65
C LYS A 71 10.83 -10.64 -17.94
N ASP A 72 9.79 -11.46 -17.82
CA ASP A 72 9.02 -11.96 -18.95
C ASP A 72 7.78 -11.10 -19.26
N TYR A 73 7.55 -10.02 -18.51
CA TYR A 73 6.35 -9.18 -18.63
C TYR A 73 6.64 -7.69 -18.45
N ASP A 74 6.08 -6.86 -19.34
CA ASP A 74 6.18 -5.40 -19.18
C ASP A 74 5.28 -4.89 -18.04
N VAL A 75 4.07 -5.46 -17.93
CA VAL A 75 3.08 -5.11 -16.91
C VAL A 75 2.35 -6.34 -16.40
N VAL A 76 2.24 -6.44 -15.07
CA VAL A 76 1.37 -7.42 -14.39
C VAL A 76 0.09 -6.73 -13.93
N ILE A 77 -1.06 -7.31 -14.31
CA ILE A 77 -2.39 -6.83 -13.93
C ILE A 77 -2.97 -7.74 -12.85
N SER A 78 -3.56 -7.16 -11.81
CA SER A 78 -4.29 -7.93 -10.79
C SER A 78 -5.40 -7.13 -10.12
N PRO A 79 -6.37 -7.78 -9.46
CA PRO A 79 -7.32 -7.08 -8.62
C PRO A 79 -6.62 -6.32 -7.50
N GLN A 80 -7.02 -5.06 -7.26
CA GLN A 80 -6.40 -4.23 -6.21
C GLN A 80 -6.71 -4.76 -4.79
N ARG A 81 -7.85 -5.43 -4.61
CA ARG A 81 -8.26 -6.02 -3.33
C ARG A 81 -8.20 -7.54 -3.39
N GLY A 82 -7.88 -8.16 -2.25
CA GLY A 82 -7.87 -9.61 -2.07
C GLY A 82 -6.50 -10.28 -2.22
N GLY A 83 -5.49 -9.54 -2.67
CA GLY A 83 -4.10 -10.00 -2.79
C GLY A 83 -3.11 -9.26 -1.88
N ASN A 84 -1.81 -9.54 -2.08
CA ASN A 84 -0.71 -8.90 -1.34
C ASN A 84 0.11 -7.94 -2.22
N GLN A 85 -0.44 -7.44 -3.34
CA GLN A 85 0.38 -6.76 -4.35
C GLN A 85 0.93 -5.43 -3.86
N THR A 86 0.14 -4.65 -3.14
CA THR A 86 0.61 -3.42 -2.48
C THR A 86 1.73 -3.71 -1.48
N LEU A 87 1.62 -4.82 -0.73
CA LEU A 87 2.68 -5.21 0.20
C LEU A 87 3.96 -5.61 -0.54
N ILE A 88 3.84 -6.42 -1.60
CA ILE A 88 4.97 -6.88 -2.40
C ILE A 88 5.67 -5.68 -3.08
N THR A 89 4.92 -4.78 -3.68
CA THR A 89 5.46 -3.59 -4.36
C THR A 89 6.13 -2.63 -3.37
N ASN A 90 5.54 -2.39 -2.20
CA ASN A 90 6.20 -1.62 -1.12
C ASN A 90 7.54 -2.23 -0.67
N LEU A 91 7.64 -3.56 -0.64
CA LEU A 91 8.85 -4.26 -0.22
C LEU A 91 9.90 -4.33 -1.33
N THR A 92 9.48 -4.42 -2.58
CA THR A 92 10.38 -4.66 -3.72
C THR A 92 10.72 -3.41 -4.52
N GLY A 93 9.98 -2.32 -4.33
CA GLY A 93 10.18 -1.06 -5.03
C GLY A 93 9.59 -1.01 -6.44
N HIS A 94 8.92 -2.07 -6.91
CA HIS A 94 8.29 -2.07 -8.25
C HIS A 94 7.20 -0.99 -8.31
N PRO A 95 7.18 -0.17 -9.37
CA PRO A 95 6.17 0.86 -9.53
C PRO A 95 4.81 0.20 -9.72
N ALA A 96 3.78 0.79 -9.10
CA ALA A 96 2.44 0.27 -9.19
C ALA A 96 1.40 1.40 -9.18
N ILE A 97 0.36 1.25 -9.99
CA ILE A 97 -0.75 2.20 -10.09
C ILE A 97 -2.08 1.47 -9.95
N SER A 98 -2.96 2.01 -9.11
CA SER A 98 -4.33 1.53 -8.97
C SER A 98 -5.26 2.41 -9.80
N ILE A 99 -6.04 1.80 -10.69
CA ILE A 99 -7.00 2.51 -11.54
C ILE A 99 -8.44 2.00 -11.33
N PRO A 100 -9.47 2.86 -11.46
CA PRO A 100 -10.87 2.43 -11.38
C PRO A 100 -11.20 1.38 -12.45
N ALA A 101 -11.90 0.31 -12.07
CA ALA A 101 -12.23 -0.80 -12.96
C ALA A 101 -13.72 -1.14 -12.96
N GLY A 102 -14.57 -0.14 -12.66
CA GLY A 102 -16.02 -0.27 -12.63
C GLY A 102 -16.60 -0.30 -11.23
N PHE A 103 -17.73 -0.99 -11.11
CA PHE A 103 -18.52 -1.08 -9.88
C PHE A 103 -18.99 -2.51 -9.65
N ASP A 104 -19.08 -2.91 -8.39
CA ASP A 104 -19.70 -4.17 -8.01
C ASP A 104 -21.25 -4.09 -8.09
N GLU A 105 -21.91 -5.23 -7.87
CA GLU A 105 -23.39 -5.33 -7.88
C GLU A 105 -24.07 -4.40 -6.87
N LYS A 106 -23.34 -3.92 -5.86
CA LYS A 106 -23.81 -2.99 -4.82
C LYS A 106 -23.48 -1.54 -5.14
N GLY A 107 -22.99 -1.25 -6.36
CA GLY A 107 -22.62 0.08 -6.80
C GLY A 107 -21.36 0.63 -6.13
N ARG A 108 -20.47 -0.23 -5.60
CA ARG A 108 -19.21 0.21 -4.96
C ARG A 108 -18.08 0.22 -5.99
N PRO A 109 -17.21 1.24 -6.00
CA PRO A 109 -16.13 1.31 -6.96
C PRO A 109 -15.14 0.16 -6.78
N THR A 110 -14.76 -0.47 -7.89
CA THR A 110 -13.73 -1.51 -7.97
C THR A 110 -12.46 -0.94 -8.62
N SER A 111 -11.34 -1.65 -8.45
CA SER A 111 -10.06 -1.24 -9.03
C SER A 111 -9.18 -2.43 -9.36
N ILE A 112 -8.32 -2.23 -10.35
CA ILE A 112 -7.19 -3.09 -10.67
C ILE A 112 -5.90 -2.34 -10.35
N ILE A 113 -4.84 -3.10 -10.09
CA ILE A 113 -3.48 -2.60 -9.94
C ILE A 113 -2.63 -3.09 -11.10
N LEU A 114 -1.91 -2.15 -11.71
CA LEU A 114 -0.89 -2.40 -12.72
C LEU A 114 0.46 -2.30 -12.03
N VAL A 115 1.30 -3.32 -12.17
CA VAL A 115 2.66 -3.37 -11.61
C VAL A 115 3.65 -3.43 -12.77
N GLY A 116 4.59 -2.49 -12.79
CA GLY A 116 5.60 -2.38 -13.84
C GLY A 116 6.98 -2.83 -13.39
N ASN A 117 7.93 -2.86 -14.33
CA ASN A 117 9.34 -3.09 -14.04
C ASN A 117 9.95 -1.92 -13.23
N LEU A 118 11.02 -2.20 -12.48
CA LEU A 118 11.74 -1.16 -11.74
C LEU A 118 12.18 -0.03 -12.70
N TYR A 119 11.83 1.21 -12.35
CA TYR A 119 12.11 2.42 -13.12
C TYR A 119 11.40 2.51 -14.48
N ASP A 120 10.36 1.70 -14.70
CA ASP A 120 9.52 1.73 -15.90
C ASP A 120 8.09 2.18 -15.59
N GLU A 121 7.95 3.35 -14.98
CA GLU A 121 6.65 3.98 -14.73
C GLU A 121 5.91 4.32 -16.03
N ALA A 122 6.64 4.55 -17.12
CA ALA A 122 6.08 4.93 -18.41
C ALA A 122 5.13 3.86 -18.96
N SER A 123 5.52 2.57 -18.90
CA SER A 123 4.69 1.46 -19.40
C SER A 123 3.35 1.35 -18.66
N ILE A 124 3.36 1.42 -17.33
CA ILE A 124 2.12 1.33 -16.55
C ILE A 124 1.23 2.57 -16.70
N LEU A 125 1.82 3.76 -16.89
CA LEU A 125 1.06 4.99 -17.14
C LEU A 125 0.44 5.00 -18.54
N ALA A 126 1.15 4.53 -19.56
CA ALA A 126 0.62 4.40 -20.91
C ALA A 126 -0.58 3.42 -20.94
N LEU A 127 -0.43 2.26 -20.29
CA LEU A 127 -1.54 1.30 -20.18
C LEU A 127 -2.72 1.86 -19.39
N ALA A 128 -2.46 2.57 -18.28
CA ALA A 128 -3.50 3.22 -17.50
C ALA A 128 -4.25 4.28 -18.31
N ASN A 129 -3.55 5.07 -19.12
CA ASN A 129 -4.16 6.07 -19.99
C ASN A 129 -5.05 5.42 -21.04
N HIS A 130 -4.55 4.42 -21.75
CA HIS A 130 -5.36 3.69 -22.74
C HIS A 130 -6.58 3.00 -22.12
N PHE A 131 -6.47 2.48 -20.90
CA PHE A 131 -7.59 1.92 -20.19
C PHE A 131 -8.65 2.99 -19.84
N GLN A 132 -8.22 4.19 -19.46
CA GLN A 132 -9.13 5.32 -19.22
C GLN A 132 -9.76 5.84 -20.52
N ASP A 133 -9.02 5.93 -21.61
CA ASP A 133 -9.59 6.34 -22.92
C ASP A 133 -10.66 5.35 -23.41
N ALA A 134 -10.51 4.07 -23.07
CA ALA A 134 -11.46 3.03 -23.41
C ALA A 134 -12.63 2.87 -22.40
N THR A 135 -12.62 3.56 -21.25
CA THR A 135 -13.61 3.36 -20.19
C THR A 135 -13.99 4.65 -19.44
N ASP A 136 -15.26 4.78 -19.04
CA ASP A 136 -15.72 5.97 -18.31
C ASP A 136 -15.69 5.84 -16.78
N PHE A 137 -15.01 4.84 -16.23
CA PHE A 137 -15.03 4.57 -14.79
C PHE A 137 -14.45 5.73 -13.98
N HIS A 138 -13.40 6.37 -14.49
CA HIS A 138 -12.73 7.51 -13.88
C HIS A 138 -13.60 8.80 -13.87
N ASN A 139 -14.63 8.87 -14.72
CA ASN A 139 -15.54 10.01 -14.81
C ASN A 139 -16.70 9.94 -13.80
N LYS A 140 -16.92 8.81 -13.13
CA LYS A 140 -18.01 8.65 -12.16
C LYS A 140 -17.64 9.27 -10.81
N ARG A 141 -18.53 10.11 -10.27
CA ARG A 141 -18.35 10.79 -8.98
C ARG A 141 -19.36 10.31 -7.93
N PRO A 142 -18.99 10.31 -6.63
CA PRO A 142 -19.95 10.10 -5.56
C PRO A 142 -21.08 11.15 -5.58
N PRO A 143 -22.36 10.75 -5.53
CA PRO A 143 -23.50 11.69 -5.58
C PRO A 143 -23.50 12.76 -4.47
N LEU A 144 -22.81 12.50 -3.35
CA LEU A 144 -22.69 13.44 -2.24
C LEU A 144 -21.81 14.66 -2.59
N LEU A 145 -20.97 14.56 -3.62
CA LEU A 145 -20.09 15.65 -4.05
C LEU A 145 -20.73 16.56 -5.12
N ASP A 146 -21.88 16.16 -5.67
CA ASP A 146 -22.62 16.96 -6.65
C ASP A 146 -23.68 17.87 -6.00
N LYS A 147 -23.85 17.78 -4.67
CA LYS A 147 -24.77 18.66 -3.92
C LYS A 147 -24.09 19.99 -3.59
N PRO A 148 -24.76 21.15 -3.74
CA PRO A 148 -24.26 22.41 -3.21
C PRO A 148 -24.00 22.25 -1.71
N VAL A 149 -22.88 22.76 -1.21
CA VAL A 149 -22.62 22.85 0.22
C VAL A 149 -23.69 23.78 0.81
N GLU A 150 -24.68 23.22 1.52
CA GLU A 150 -25.55 24.04 2.37
C GLU A 150 -24.65 24.69 3.43
N ALA A 151 -24.63 26.02 3.45
CA ALA A 151 -23.85 26.77 4.43
C ALA A 151 -24.32 26.38 5.84
N PRO A 152 -23.40 26.18 6.80
CA PRO A 152 -23.79 25.91 8.17
C PRO A 152 -24.59 27.10 8.73
N ASN A 153 -25.78 26.83 9.25
CA ASN A 153 -26.62 27.79 9.99
C ASN A 153 -25.92 28.31 11.25
#